data_AF-A0A923KJ43-F1
#
_entry.id   AF-A0A923KJ43-F1
#
_cell.length_a   1.000
_cell.length_b   1.000
_cell.length_c   1.000
_cell.angle_alpha   90.00
_cell.angle_beta   90.00
_cell.angle_gamma   90.00
#
_symmetry.space_group_name_H-M   'P 1'
#
loop_
_entity.id
_entity.type
_entity.pdbx_description
1 polymer ?
#
loop_
_entity_poly.entity_id
_entity_poly.type
_entity_poly.pdbx_seq_one_letter_code
_entity_poly.pdbx_strand_id
1 'polypeptide(L)'
;MPDTGVDYADKIFHFLAYAILCFLWVLVFHFTLQKPLKKAVLFGAGFAILFGIIIEVLQGTLTKERSLDVYDAIANSLGALTTSAIILLLGKLDLKNG
;
A
#
# COMPACT_ATOMS: atom_id res chain seq x y z
N MET A 1 27.37 -16.91 -2.51
CA MET A 1 27.09 -15.65 -3.25
C MET A 1 26.98 -14.56 -2.19
N PRO A 2 27.36 -13.29 -2.39
CA PRO A 2 27.25 -12.31 -1.33
C PRO A 2 25.75 -12.05 -1.06
N ASP A 3 25.25 -12.60 0.04
CA ASP A 3 23.88 -12.40 0.51
C ASP A 3 23.76 -10.94 0.96
N THR A 4 23.18 -10.10 0.11
CA THR A 4 23.00 -8.67 0.39
C THR A 4 21.97 -8.40 1.49
N GLY A 5 21.46 -9.42 2.18
CA GLY A 5 20.39 -9.31 3.18
C GLY A 5 19.05 -8.83 2.61
N VAL A 6 19.00 -8.53 1.30
CA VAL A 6 17.84 -7.99 0.60
C VAL A 6 17.22 -9.09 -0.25
N ASP A 7 16.08 -9.61 0.20
CA ASP A 7 15.23 -10.47 -0.62
C ASP A 7 14.31 -9.60 -1.50
N TYR A 8 14.64 -9.54 -2.79
CA TYR A 8 13.85 -8.78 -3.76
C TYR A 8 12.46 -9.38 -3.99
N ALA A 9 12.29 -10.70 -3.86
CA ALA A 9 11.00 -11.35 -4.08
C ALA A 9 10.02 -10.99 -2.97
N ASP A 10 10.48 -11.00 -1.72
CA ASP A 10 9.71 -10.57 -0.55
C ASP A 10 9.29 -9.09 -0.69
N LYS A 11 10.18 -8.20 -1.15
CA LYS A 11 9.86 -6.78 -1.40
C LYS A 11 8.82 -6.57 -2.49
N ILE A 12 8.86 -7.36 -3.57
CA ILE A 12 7.83 -7.33 -4.62
C ILE A 12 6.49 -7.79 -4.06
N PHE A 13 6.49 -8.82 -3.22
CA PHE A 13 5.28 -9.30 -2.56
C PHE A 13 4.68 -8.23 -1.65
N HIS A 14 5.50 -7.58 -0.82
CA HIS A 14 5.12 -6.44 0.00
C HIS A 14 4.51 -5.30 -0.84
N PHE A 15 5.19 -4.89 -1.90
CA PHE A 15 4.66 -3.88 -2.81
C PHE A 15 3.28 -4.24 -3.37
N LEU A 16 3.11 -5.45 -3.90
CA LEU A 16 1.85 -5.89 -4.51
C LEU A 16 0.73 -6.06 -3.48
N ALA A 17 1.03 -6.63 -2.31
CA ALA A 17 0.06 -6.82 -1.24
C ALA A 17 -0.52 -5.49 -0.78
N TYR A 18 0.32 -4.47 -0.58
CA TYR A 18 -0.13 -3.15 -0.15
C TYR A 18 -0.76 -2.34 -1.27
N ALA A 19 -0.38 -2.57 -2.53
CA ALA A 19 -1.09 -2.03 -3.68
C ALA A 19 -2.54 -2.53 -3.73
N ILE A 20 -2.76 -3.83 -3.54
CA ILE A 20 -4.09 -4.45 -3.50
C ILE A 20 -4.86 -3.98 -2.26
N LEU A 21 -4.24 -3.97 -1.09
CA LEU A 21 -4.87 -3.52 0.15
C LEU A 21 -5.35 -2.07 0.05
N CYS A 22 -4.52 -1.17 -0.48
CA CYS A 22 -4.90 0.21 -0.73
C CYS A 22 -6.09 0.28 -1.69
N PHE A 23 -6.07 -0.48 -2.79
CA PHE A 23 -7.17 -0.51 -3.75
C PHE A 23 -8.49 -0.94 -3.10
N LEU A 24 -8.47 -2.02 -2.31
CA LEU A 24 -9.65 -2.50 -1.59
C LEU A 24 -10.21 -1.45 -0.61
N TRP A 25 -9.35 -0.77 0.14
CA TRP A 25 -9.81 0.32 1.02
C TRP A 25 -10.43 1.48 0.24
N VAL A 26 -9.84 1.85 -0.91
CA VAL A 26 -10.43 2.89 -1.77
C VAL A 26 -11.81 2.47 -2.28
N LEU A 27 -12.00 1.20 -2.67
CA LEU A 27 -13.31 0.68 -3.06
C LEU A 27 -14.33 0.81 -1.91
N VAL A 28 -13.95 0.41 -0.70
CA VAL A 28 -14.82 0.53 0.48
C VAL A 28 -15.18 2.00 0.75
N PHE A 29 -14.20 2.90 0.77
CA PHE A 29 -14.46 4.31 1.02
C PHE A 29 -15.31 4.96 -0.07
N HIS A 30 -15.09 4.61 -1.33
CA HIS A 30 -15.79 5.22 -2.45
C HIS A 30 -17.20 4.64 -2.64
N PHE A 31 -17.34 3.31 -2.71
CA PHE A 31 -18.60 2.66 -3.04
C PHE A 31 -19.45 2.33 -1.82
N THR A 32 -18.85 1.94 -0.70
CA THR A 32 -19.63 1.60 0.51
C THR A 32 -19.91 2.84 1.35
N LEU A 33 -18.88 3.67 1.59
CA LEU A 33 -18.99 4.87 2.42
C LEU A 33 -19.30 6.15 1.63
N GLN A 34 -19.51 6.02 0.32
CA GLN A 34 -19.95 7.09 -0.58
C GLN A 34 -19.08 8.36 -0.48
N LYS A 35 -17.78 8.19 -0.23
CA LYS A 35 -16.83 9.31 -0.17
C LYS A 35 -16.44 9.73 -1.59
N PRO A 36 -16.20 11.03 -1.83
CA PRO A 36 -15.68 11.48 -3.12
C PRO A 36 -14.31 10.84 -3.37
N LEU A 37 -14.04 10.48 -4.63
CA LEU A 37 -12.86 9.68 -5.02
C LEU A 37 -11.55 10.18 -4.39
N LYS A 38 -11.32 11.50 -4.40
CA LYS A 38 -10.12 12.11 -3.80
C LYS A 38 -9.97 11.81 -2.30
N LYS A 39 -11.08 11.86 -1.54
CA LYS A 39 -11.08 11.53 -0.11
C LYS A 39 -10.95 10.03 0.11
N ALA A 40 -11.60 9.21 -0.72
CA ALA A 40 -11.49 7.76 -0.66
C ALA A 40 -10.05 7.29 -0.89
N VAL A 41 -9.35 7.86 -1.88
CA VAL A 41 -7.92 7.62 -2.13
C VAL A 41 -7.07 8.05 -0.95
N LEU A 42 -7.27 9.27 -0.42
CA LEU A 42 -6.50 9.76 0.72
C LEU A 42 -6.64 8.86 1.95
N PHE A 43 -7.88 8.48 2.31
CA PHE A 43 -8.11 7.60 3.44
C PHE A 43 -7.60 6.18 3.17
N GLY A 44 -7.85 5.63 1.97
CA GLY A 44 -7.37 4.29 1.62
C GLY A 44 -5.85 4.16 1.69
N ALA A 45 -5.12 5.14 1.16
CA ALA A 45 -3.66 5.19 1.25
C ALA A 45 -3.19 5.29 2.70
N GLY A 46 -3.78 6.20 3.49
CA GLY A 46 -3.44 6.37 4.90
C GLY A 46 -3.67 5.10 5.73
N PHE A 47 -4.81 4.43 5.53
CA PHE A 47 -5.12 3.16 6.19
C PHE A 47 -4.15 2.05 5.78
N ALA A 48 -3.84 1.91 4.49
CA ALA A 48 -2.92 0.88 4.01
C ALA A 48 -1.50 1.07 4.55
N ILE A 49 -0.99 2.31 4.55
CA ILE A 49 0.36 2.64 5.07
C ILE A 49 0.42 2.41 6.58
N LEU A 50 -0.57 2.91 7.34
CA LEU A 50 -0.62 2.72 8.78
C LEU A 50 -0.69 1.24 9.16
N PHE A 51 -1.54 0.49 8.45
CA PHE A 51 -1.64 -0.96 8.64
C PHE A 51 -0.31 -1.65 8.34
N GLY A 52 0.43 -1.18 7.32
CA GLY A 52 1.75 -1.70 6.97
C GLY A 52 2.78 -1.55 8.05
N ILE A 53 2.88 -0.34 8.59
CA ILE A 53 3.79 -0.05 9.71
C ILE A 53 3.44 -0.92 10.92
N ILE A 54 2.15 -1.09 11.23
CA ILE A 54 1.71 -1.93 12.36
C ILE A 54 2.13 -3.40 12.15
N ILE A 55 1.87 -3.96 10.96
CA ILE A 55 2.23 -5.35 10.67
C ILE A 55 3.74 -5.56 10.70
N GLU A 56 4.52 -4.60 10.22
CA GLU A 56 5.98 -4.69 10.21
C GLU A 56 6.58 -4.60 11.62
N VAL A 57 6.02 -3.75 12.49
CA VAL A 57 6.36 -3.72 13.92
C VAL A 57 5.97 -5.03 14.60
N LEU A 58 4.80 -5.59 14.27
CA LEU A 58 4.38 -6.89 14.79
C LEU A 58 5.28 -8.03 14.31
N GLN A 59 5.71 -8.02 13.04
CA GLN A 59 6.71 -8.96 12.53
C GLN A 59 8.03 -8.81 13.28
N GLY A 60 8.56 -7.59 13.43
CA GLY A 60 9.80 -7.37 14.17
C GLY A 60 9.76 -7.73 15.67
N THR A 61 8.57 -7.76 16.28
CA THR A 61 8.39 -8.08 17.71
C THR A 61 8.01 -9.54 17.97
N LEU A 62 7.28 -10.19 17.05
CA LEU A 62 6.78 -11.55 17.22
C LEU A 62 7.67 -12.60 16.52
N THR A 63 8.38 -12.24 15.45
CA THR A 63 9.28 -13.17 14.74
C THR A 63 10.73 -12.98 15.19
N LYS A 64 11.26 -13.94 15.96
CA LYS A 64 12.61 -13.92 16.55
C LYS A 64 13.78 -13.81 15.55
N GLU A 65 13.54 -14.06 14.26
CA GLU A 65 14.56 -14.14 13.20
C GLU A 65 14.50 -12.95 12.22
N ARG A 66 13.49 -12.06 12.29
CA ARG A 66 13.31 -10.97 11.32
C ARG A 66 13.39 -9.63 12.04
N SER A 67 14.47 -8.87 11.82
CA SER A 67 14.57 -7.49 12.29
C SER A 67 13.57 -6.61 11.54
N LEU A 68 13.13 -5.51 12.15
CA LEU A 68 12.45 -4.42 11.45
C LEU A 68 13.22 -4.07 10.16
N ASP A 69 12.62 -4.31 9.01
CA ASP A 69 13.22 -4.02 7.70
C ASP A 69 12.56 -2.80 7.08
N VAL A 70 13.21 -1.65 7.25
CA VAL A 70 12.76 -0.37 6.67
C VAL A 70 12.51 -0.46 5.16
N TYR A 71 13.15 -1.38 4.44
CA TYR A 71 12.89 -1.59 3.02
C TYR A 71 11.50 -2.19 2.75
N ASP A 72 10.95 -2.97 3.67
CA ASP A 72 9.58 -3.50 3.59
C ASP A 72 8.57 -2.37 3.81
N ALA A 73 8.80 -1.48 4.78
CA ALA A 73 7.96 -0.29 5.00
C ALA A 73 7.91 0.59 3.75
N ILE A 74 9.07 0.76 3.09
CA ILE A 74 9.19 1.52 1.85
C ILE A 74 8.43 0.80 0.72
N ALA A 75 8.60 -0.52 0.56
CA ALA A 75 7.90 -1.30 -0.47
C ALA A 75 6.37 -1.23 -0.28
N ASN A 76 5.89 -1.41 0.94
CA ASN A 76 4.49 -1.29 1.33
C ASN A 76 3.93 0.11 0.95
N SER A 77 4.66 1.16 1.34
CA SER A 77 4.27 2.55 1.10
C SER A 77 4.25 2.89 -0.40
N LEU A 78 5.24 2.42 -1.16
CA LEU A 78 5.30 2.59 -2.61
C LEU A 78 4.13 1.89 -3.31
N GLY A 79 3.74 0.69 -2.86
CA GLY A 79 2.57 -0.01 -3.38
C GLY A 79 1.29 0.80 -3.22
N ALA A 80 1.06 1.32 -2.01
CA ALA A 80 -0.11 2.14 -1.71
C ALA A 80 -0.14 3.47 -2.50
N LEU A 81 1.01 4.14 -2.61
CA LEU A 81 1.13 5.39 -3.37
C LEU A 81 0.93 5.17 -4.88
N THR A 82 1.49 4.09 -5.43
CA THR A 82 1.34 3.76 -6.85
C THR A 82 -0.11 3.50 -7.21
N THR A 83 -0.81 2.67 -6.43
CA THR A 83 -2.26 2.44 -6.59
C THR A 83 -3.05 3.74 -6.52
N SER A 84 -2.75 4.59 -5.54
CA SER A 84 -3.42 5.89 -5.36
C SER A 84 -3.25 6.80 -6.58
N ALA A 85 -2.04 6.87 -7.14
CA ALA A 85 -1.75 7.65 -8.33
C ALA A 85 -2.51 7.12 -9.55
N ILE A 86 -2.52 5.80 -9.77
CA ILE A 86 -3.23 5.16 -10.89
C ILE A 86 -4.73 5.49 -10.82
N ILE A 87 -5.36 5.29 -9.66
CA ILE A 87 -6.80 5.56 -9.48
C ILE A 87 -7.13 7.02 -9.75
N LEU A 88 -6.32 7.96 -9.25
CA LEU A 88 -6.55 9.39 -9.47
C LEU A 88 -6.36 9.80 -10.94
N LEU A 89 -5.42 9.19 -11.66
CA LEU A 89 -5.22 9.43 -13.08
C LEU A 89 -6.40 8.89 -13.91
N LEU A 90 -6.83 7.66 -13.64
CA LEU A 90 -7.99 7.05 -14.32
C LEU A 90 -9.27 7.86 -14.07
N GLY A 91 -9.52 8.28 -12.83
CA GLY A 91 -10.68 9.12 -12.50
C GLY A 91 -10.64 10.50 -13.16
N LYS A 92 -9.45 11.06 -13.43
CA LYS A 92 -9.32 12.31 -14.21
C LYS A 92 -9.58 12.11 -15.70
N LEU A 93 -9.22 10.96 -16.25
CA LEU A 93 -9.48 10.65 -17.66
C LEU A 93 -10.98 10.47 -17.92
N ASP A 94 -11.70 9.82 -17.00
CA ASP A 94 -13.14 9.65 -17.08
C ASP A 94 -13.88 11.01 -17.06
N LEU A 95 -13.48 11.92 -16.16
CA LEU A 95 -14.02 13.28 -16.08
C LEU A 95 -13.71 14.18 -17.29
N LYS A 96 -12.71 13.84 -18.13
CA LYS A 96 -12.34 14.63 -19.31
C LYS A 96 -13.10 14.18 -20.56
N ASN A 97 -13.64 12.95 -20.56
CA ASN A 97 -14.26 12.31 -21.72
C ASN A 97 -15.80 12.25 -21.65
N GLY A 98 -16.43 12.75 -20.59
CA GLY A 98 -17.89 12.87 -20.43
C GLY A 98 -18.35 14.33 -20.48
#